data_AF-A0A4R5UCG0-F1
#
_entry.id   AF-A0A4R5UCG0-F1
#
_cell.length_a   1.000
_cell.length_b   1.000
_cell.length_c   1.000
_cell.angle_alpha   90.00
_cell.angle_beta   90.00
_cell.angle_gamma   90.00
#
_symmetry.space_group_name_H-M   'P 1'
#
loop_
_entity.id
_entity.type
_entity.pdbx_description
1 polymer ?
#
loop_
_entity_poly.entity_id
_entity_poly.type
_entity_poly.pdbx_seq_one_letter_code
_entity_poly.pdbx_strand_id
1 'polypeptide(L)'
;MTRDQWWLASLGRTVIWARLRVLDAGTAEVFDSDGNTLPYDSEDTARGMLLDAEFVELEGLDAEDALARGFALDQIAPPEAETDAQLRDRMVQSLGARA
;
A
#
# COMPACT_ATOMS: atom_id res chain seq x y z
N MET A 1 -5.47 -14.78 13.30
CA MET A 1 -5.78 -14.54 11.87
C MET A 1 -5.08 -13.26 11.51
N THR A 2 -4.11 -13.30 10.60
CA THR A 2 -3.40 -12.10 10.16
C THR A 2 -4.31 -11.29 9.24
N ARG A 3 -4.42 -9.98 9.47
CA ARG A 3 -5.23 -9.06 8.67
C ARG A 3 -4.31 -8.20 7.83
N ASP A 4 -4.35 -8.40 6.51
CA ASP A 4 -3.58 -7.63 5.55
C ASP A 4 -4.42 -6.43 5.08
N GLN A 5 -3.81 -5.24 5.10
CA GLN A 5 -4.36 -3.99 4.59
C GLN A 5 -3.40 -3.45 3.52
N TRP A 6 -3.97 -2.98 2.42
CA TRP A 6 -3.20 -2.38 1.34
C TRP A 6 -3.25 -0.87 1.42
N TRP A 7 -2.07 -0.28 1.31
CA TRP A 7 -1.84 1.15 1.39
C TRP A 7 -1.15 1.63 0.14
N LEU A 8 -1.44 2.85 -0.28
CA LEU A 8 -0.84 3.43 -1.47
C LEU A 8 -0.49 4.90 -1.32
N ALA A 9 0.63 5.27 -1.92
CA ALA A 9 1.00 6.65 -2.24
C ALA A 9 1.04 6.81 -3.76
N SER A 10 0.82 8.03 -4.24
CA SER A 10 0.82 8.35 -5.66
C SER A 10 1.74 9.51 -5.96
N LEU A 11 2.66 9.31 -6.90
CA LEU A 11 3.53 10.35 -7.43
C LEU A 11 3.26 10.49 -8.94
N GLY A 12 2.43 11.48 -9.30
CA GLY A 12 1.99 11.68 -10.66
C GLY A 12 1.21 10.45 -11.18
N ARG A 13 1.81 9.70 -12.10
CA ARG A 13 1.19 8.49 -12.70
C ARG A 13 1.81 7.20 -12.20
N THR A 14 2.48 7.25 -11.05
CA THR A 14 3.09 6.11 -10.39
C THR A 14 2.38 5.88 -9.07
N VAL A 15 1.94 4.65 -8.86
CA VAL A 15 1.40 4.16 -7.59
C VAL A 15 2.48 3.36 -6.90
N ILE A 16 2.69 3.67 -5.62
CA ILE A 16 3.62 3.00 -4.74
C ILE A 16 2.80 2.31 -3.67
N TRP A 17 2.96 1.01 -3.52
CA TRP A 17 2.21 0.18 -2.60
C TRP A 17 2.98 -0.04 -1.29
N ALA A 18 2.23 -0.28 -0.22
CA ALA A 18 2.71 -0.85 1.04
C ALA A 18 1.65 -1.84 1.56
N ARG A 19 2.08 -2.93 2.20
CA ARG A 19 1.17 -3.89 2.85
C ARG A 19 1.37 -3.83 4.35
N LEU A 20 0.35 -3.39 5.08
CA LEU A 20 0.32 -3.48 6.54
C LEU A 20 -0.31 -4.83 6.92
N ARG A 21 0.38 -5.61 7.74
CA ARG A 21 -0.16 -6.84 8.33
C ARG A 21 -0.23 -6.71 9.84
N VAL A 22 -1.41 -6.93 10.40
CA VAL A 22 -1.59 -7.06 11.86
C VAL A 22 -1.35 -8.51 12.25
N LEU A 23 -0.41 -8.70 13.17
CA LEU A 23 0.02 -9.99 13.70
C LEU A 23 -0.73 -10.33 14.99
N ASP A 24 -0.54 -11.56 15.47
CA ASP A 24 -1.06 -11.96 16.77
C ASP A 24 -0.44 -11.10 17.89
N ALA A 25 -1.20 -10.92 18.98
CA ALA A 25 -0.89 -10.02 20.10
C ALA A 25 -0.87 -8.51 19.78
N GLY A 26 -1.37 -8.07 18.61
CA GLY A 26 -1.60 -6.67 18.29
C GLY A 26 -0.40 -5.91 17.73
N THR A 27 0.72 -6.60 17.53
CA THR A 27 1.88 -6.08 16.78
C THR A 27 1.56 -6.00 15.28
N ALA A 28 2.36 -5.23 14.52
CA ALA A 28 2.16 -5.08 13.09
C ALA A 28 3.48 -5.10 12.34
N GLU A 29 3.42 -5.39 11.04
CA GLU A 29 4.53 -5.25 10.11
C GLU A 29 4.07 -4.50 8.86
N VAL A 30 4.95 -3.68 8.29
CA VAL A 30 4.74 -3.01 7.00
C VAL A 30 5.74 -3.57 6.01
N PHE A 31 5.25 -4.16 4.92
CA PHE A 31 6.06 -4.48 3.76
C PHE A 31 6.06 -3.29 2.80
N ASP A 32 7.21 -2.66 2.59
CA ASP A 32 7.36 -1.46 1.76
C ASP A 32 7.70 -1.78 0.29
N SER A 33 7.71 -0.75 -0.56
CA SER A 33 8.01 -0.90 -1.98
C SER A 33 9.47 -1.26 -2.29
N ASP A 34 10.38 -1.02 -1.36
CA ASP A 34 11.79 -1.39 -1.48
C ASP A 34 12.03 -2.87 -1.14
N GLY A 35 11.01 -3.56 -0.60
CA GLY A 35 11.04 -4.96 -0.22
C GLY A 35 11.48 -5.19 1.23
N ASN A 36 11.47 -4.15 2.07
CA ASN A 36 11.73 -4.29 3.49
C ASN A 36 10.45 -4.64 4.24
N THR A 37 10.59 -5.47 5.28
CA THR A 37 9.53 -5.71 6.27
C THR A 37 9.89 -4.99 7.56
N LEU A 38 9.14 -3.93 7.88
CA LEU A 38 9.36 -3.06 9.02
C LEU A 38 8.44 -3.48 10.18
N PRO A 39 8.96 -3.93 11.32
CA PRO A 39 8.14 -4.31 12.47
C PRO A 39 7.74 -3.10 13.31
N TYR A 40 6.52 -3.16 13.87
CA TYR A 40 5.96 -2.16 14.77
C TYR A 40 5.29 -2.82 15.98
N ASP A 41 5.35 -2.15 17.14
CA ASP A 41 4.73 -2.64 18.38
C ASP A 41 3.20 -2.68 18.33
N SER A 42 2.59 -1.91 17.43
CA SER A 42 1.14 -1.74 17.33
C SER A 42 0.67 -1.39 15.91
N GLU A 43 -0.57 -1.76 15.57
CA GLU A 43 -1.23 -1.33 14.32
C GLU A 43 -1.27 0.20 14.21
N ASP A 44 -1.59 0.90 15.30
CA ASP A 44 -1.70 2.37 15.33
C ASP A 44 -0.38 3.06 14.92
N THR A 45 0.75 2.57 15.44
CA THR A 45 2.07 3.10 15.09
C THR A 45 2.42 2.84 13.63
N ALA A 46 2.12 1.64 13.11
CA ALA A 46 2.32 1.31 11.70
C ALA A 46 1.47 2.20 10.77
N ARG A 47 0.20 2.44 11.12
CA ARG A 47 -0.70 3.35 10.39
C ARG A 47 -0.19 4.79 10.43
N GLY A 48 0.25 5.26 11.60
CA GLY A 48 0.84 6.59 11.76
C GLY A 48 2.04 6.82 10.84
N MET A 49 2.98 5.85 10.79
CA MET A 49 4.14 5.93 9.90
C MET A 49 3.74 6.01 8.42
N LEU A 50 2.75 5.21 7.99
CA LEU A 50 2.23 5.25 6.62
C LEU A 50 1.61 6.60 6.27
N LEU A 51 0.80 7.16 7.17
CA LEU A 51 0.19 8.48 7.00
C LEU A 51 1.25 9.59 6.92
N ASP A 52 2.28 9.55 7.77
CA ASP A 52 3.41 10.49 7.74
C ASP A 52 4.19 10.40 6.41
N ALA A 53 4.19 9.23 5.76
CA ALA A 53 4.77 8.99 4.44
C ALA A 53 3.80 9.22 3.27
N GLU A 54 2.65 9.88 3.50
CA GLU A 54 1.61 10.21 2.51
C GLU A 54 0.84 9.00 1.93
N PHE A 55 0.98 7.82 2.53
CA PHE A 55 0.16 6.66 2.16
C PHE A 55 -1.26 6.76 2.71
N VAL A 56 -2.22 6.22 1.97
CA VAL A 56 -3.60 6.04 2.39
C VAL A 56 -4.07 4.60 2.24
N GLU A 57 -5.00 4.19 3.08
CA GLU A 57 -5.61 2.86 3.05
C GLU A 57 -6.50 2.71 1.80
N LEU A 58 -6.28 1.66 1.01
CA LEU A 58 -7.01 1.41 -0.22
C LEU A 58 -8.50 1.21 0.03
N GLU A 59 -8.88 0.45 1.07
CA GLU A 59 -10.28 0.18 1.39
C GLU A 59 -11.04 1.44 1.84
N GLY A 60 -10.32 2.48 2.28
CA GLY A 60 -10.88 3.77 2.63
C GLY A 60 -10.93 4.77 1.47
N LEU A 61 -10.41 4.42 0.29
CA LEU A 61 -10.30 5.32 -0.85
C LEU A 61 -11.56 5.22 -1.73
N ASP A 62 -12.20 6.36 -1.99
CA ASP A 62 -13.27 6.44 -2.99
C ASP A 62 -12.77 6.93 -4.36
N ALA A 63 -13.67 6.97 -5.34
CA ALA A 63 -13.33 7.39 -6.70
C ALA A 63 -12.95 8.87 -6.79
N GLU A 64 -13.52 9.73 -5.95
CA GLU A 64 -13.23 11.17 -5.93
C GLU A 64 -11.83 11.41 -5.34
N ASP A 65 -11.48 10.70 -4.26
CA ASP A 65 -10.15 10.73 -3.65
C ASP A 65 -9.08 10.21 -4.62
N ALA A 66 -9.34 9.11 -5.32
CA ALA A 66 -8.43 8.57 -6.32
C ALA A 66 -8.17 9.59 -7.45
N LEU A 67 -9.23 10.25 -7.93
CA LEU A 67 -9.12 11.27 -8.97
C LEU A 67 -8.32 12.49 -8.49
N ALA A 68 -8.53 12.93 -7.24
CA ALA A 68 -7.74 14.00 -6.63
C ALA A 68 -6.25 13.65 -6.54
N ARG A 69 -5.93 12.36 -6.46
CA ARG A 69 -4.57 11.80 -6.46
C ARG A 69 -4.01 11.53 -7.87
N GLY A 70 -4.80 11.72 -8.92
CA GLY A 70 -4.35 11.66 -10.32
C GLY A 70 -4.54 10.31 -11.02
N PHE A 71 -5.38 9.43 -10.47
CA PHE A 71 -5.70 8.14 -11.10
C PHE A 71 -7.18 7.77 -10.93
N ALA A 72 -7.69 6.85 -11.75
CA ALA A 72 -9.02 6.29 -11.52
C ALA A 72 -8.90 5.02 -10.67
N LEU A 73 -9.78 4.87 -9.67
CA LEU A 73 -9.73 3.77 -8.70
C LEU A 73 -9.85 2.40 -9.38
N ASP A 74 -10.64 2.30 -10.45
CA ASP A 74 -10.79 1.06 -11.24
C ASP A 74 -9.55 0.64 -12.04
N GLN A 75 -8.53 1.50 -12.13
CA GLN A 75 -7.29 1.20 -12.85
C GLN A 75 -6.23 0.54 -11.99
N ILE A 76 -6.47 0.43 -10.68
CA ILE A 76 -5.50 -0.09 -9.72
C ILE A 76 -6.07 -1.28 -8.97
N ALA A 77 -5.18 -2.19 -8.60
CA ALA A 77 -5.47 -3.28 -7.69
C ALA A 77 -4.22 -3.56 -6.85
N PRO A 78 -4.38 -4.05 -5.61
CA PRO A 78 -3.26 -4.53 -4.83
C PRO A 78 -2.39 -5.50 -5.63
N PRO A 79 -1.06 -5.41 -5.52
CA PRO A 79 -0.20 -6.38 -6.19
C PRO A 79 -0.38 -7.76 -5.56
N GLU A 80 -0.50 -8.78 -6.42
CA GLU A 80 -0.58 -10.17 -6.02
C GLU A 80 0.70 -10.91 -6.43
N ALA A 81 1.21 -11.76 -5.54
CA ALA A 81 2.37 -12.62 -5.78
C ALA A 81 2.39 -13.81 -4.81
N GLU A 82 3.13 -14.87 -5.16
CA GLU A 82 3.28 -16.06 -4.30
C GLU A 82 4.32 -15.86 -3.19
N THR A 83 5.24 -14.91 -3.38
CA THR A 83 6.31 -14.59 -2.42
C THR A 83 6.50 -13.09 -2.30
N ASP A 84 6.94 -12.62 -1.13
CA ASP A 84 7.23 -11.19 -0.91
C ASP A 84 8.36 -10.69 -1.85
N ALA A 85 9.29 -11.56 -2.26
CA ALA A 85 10.32 -11.22 -3.25
C ALA A 85 9.72 -10.90 -4.63
N GLN A 86 8.75 -11.69 -5.10
CA GLN A 86 8.01 -11.39 -6.34
C GLN A 86 7.04 -10.22 -6.15
N LEU A 87 6.53 -10.03 -4.93
CA LEU A 87 5.62 -8.95 -4.59
C LEU A 87 6.32 -7.60 -4.75
N ARG A 88 7.56 -7.48 -4.23
CA ARG A 88 8.43 -6.30 -4.34
C ARG A 88 8.46 -5.73 -5.76
N ASP A 89 8.67 -6.59 -6.76
CA ASP A 89 8.77 -6.17 -8.17
C ASP A 89 7.47 -5.55 -8.72
N ARG A 90 6.35 -5.71 -8.00
CA ARG A 90 5.00 -5.20 -8.34
C ARG A 90 4.54 -4.07 -7.42
N MET A 91 5.33 -3.69 -6.42
CA MET A 91 4.98 -2.65 -5.44
C MET A 91 5.04 -1.24 -6.02
N VAL A 92 5.67 -1.04 -7.18
CA VAL A 92 5.70 0.24 -7.90
C VAL A 92 5.09 0.05 -9.28
N GLN A 93 3.97 0.72 -9.55
CA GLN A 93 3.20 0.56 -10.79
C GLN A 93 3.07 1.90 -11.52
N SER A 94 3.46 1.94 -12.80
CA SER A 94 3.16 3.08 -13.66
C SER A 94 1.83 2.85 -14.37
N LEU A 95 0.91 3.80 -14.26
CA LEU A 95 -0.46 3.63 -14.76
C LEU A 95 -0.60 3.82 -16.28
N GLY A 96 0.49 4.01 -17.05
CA GLY A 96 0.55 4.08 -18.53
C GLY A 96 -0.34 5.14 -19.21
N ALA A 97 0.16 5.98 -20.13
CA ALA A 97 -0.72 6.99 -20.74
C ALA A 97 -1.86 6.23 -21.45
N ARG A 98 -3.14 6.50 -21.11
CA ARG A 98 -4.27 5.89 -21.81
C ARG A 98 -4.07 6.21 -23.30
N ALA A 99 -3.93 5.17 -24.13
CA ALA A 99 -3.87 5.30 -25.59
C ALA A 99 -5.24 5.67 -26.15
#